data_AF-A0A943JQS3-F1
#
_entry.id   AF-A0A943JQS3-F1
#
_cell.length_a   1.000
_cell.length_b   1.000
_cell.length_c   1.000
_cell.angle_alpha   90.00
_cell.angle_beta   90.00
_cell.angle_gamma   90.00
#
_symmetry.space_group_name_H-M   'P 1'
#
loop_
_entity.id
_entity.type
_entity.pdbx_description
1 polymer ?
#
loop_
_entity_poly.entity_id
_entity_poly.type
_entity_poly.pdbx_seq_one_letter_code
_entity_poly.pdbx_strand_id
1 'polypeptide(L)' 'MKILIKNKKWETSFKNVKLICDVHSENKIFYIDFKYNGKNISIKTYNLDYTFRYLEILFDKIIKKQENKDIQLAS' A
#
# COMPACT_ATOMS: atom_id res chain seq x y z
N MET A 1 4.67 -2.92 -9.34
CA MET A 1 3.38 -2.35 -8.93
C MET A 1 2.43 -2.26 -10.12
N LYS A 2 1.13 -2.49 -9.92
CA LYS A 2 0.08 -2.21 -10.90
C LYS A 2 -1.06 -1.43 -10.23
N ILE A 3 -1.54 -0.37 -10.87
CA ILE A 3 -2.68 0.43 -10.39
C ILE A 3 -3.83 0.28 -11.39
N LEU A 4 -5.02 0.01 -10.89
CA LEU A 4 -6.25 -0.10 -11.67
C LEU A 4 -7.33 0.77 -11.04
N ILE A 5 -7.96 1.64 -11.83
CA ILE A 5 -9.03 2.51 -11.34
C ILE A 5 -10.37 1.92 -11.81
N LYS A 6 -11.23 1.55 -10.87
CA LYS A 6 -12.58 1.00 -11.11
C LYS A 6 -13.57 1.61 -10.12
N ASN A 7 -14.71 2.10 -10.63
CA ASN A 7 -15.77 2.70 -9.79
C ASN A 7 -15.25 3.75 -8.80
N LYS A 8 -14.32 4.62 -9.25
CA LYS A 8 -13.63 5.64 -8.45
C LYS A 8 -12.73 5.10 -7.32
N LYS A 9 -12.58 3.78 -7.19
CA LYS A 9 -11.60 3.15 -6.30
C LYS A 9 -10.31 2.81 -7.03
N TRP A 10 -9.21 2.95 -6.33
CA TRP A 10 -7.87 2.63 -6.80
C TRP A 10 -7.46 1.28 -6.24
N GLU A 11 -7.41 0.27 -7.10
CA GLU A 11 -6.84 -1.02 -6.76
C GLU A 11 -5.34 -0.98 -7.05
N THR A 12 -4.54 -0.92 -6.00
CA THR A 12 -3.07 -0.94 -6.09
C THR A 12 -2.56 -2.31 -5.70
N SER A 13 -2.00 -3.01 -6.68
CA SER A 13 -1.40 -4.33 -6.51
C SER A 13 0.13 -4.22 -6.41
N PHE A 14 0.65 -4.58 -5.25
CA PHE A 14 2.05 -4.95 -5.00
C PHE A 14 2.18 -6.47 -5.17
N LYS A 15 3.42 -7.02 -5.12
CA LYS A 15 3.67 -8.45 -5.40
C LYS A 15 2.67 -9.40 -4.73
N ASN A 16 2.58 -9.34 -3.40
CA ASN A 16 1.72 -10.23 -2.62
C ASN A 16 0.66 -9.45 -1.79
N VAL A 17 0.51 -8.15 -2.04
CA VAL A 17 -0.43 -7.28 -1.31
C VAL A 17 -1.26 -6.50 -2.30
N LYS A 18 -2.58 -6.56 -2.16
CA LYS A 18 -3.51 -5.71 -2.89
C LYS A 18 -4.17 -4.74 -1.90
N LEU A 19 -4.06 -3.45 -2.17
CA LEU A 19 -4.78 -2.41 -1.46
C LEU A 19 -5.92 -1.89 -2.32
N ILE A 20 -7.08 -1.70 -1.70
CA ILE A 20 -8.17 -0.92 -2.25
C ILE A 20 -8.13 0.44 -1.57
N CYS A 21 -7.70 1.44 -2.33
CA CYS A 21 -7.54 2.81 -1.87
C CYS A 21 -8.67 3.71 -2.39
N ASP A 22 -9.12 4.61 -1.54
CA ASP A 22 -9.86 5.79 -1.96
C ASP A 22 -8.85 6.95 -2.04
N VAL A 23 -8.68 7.51 -3.24
CA VAL A 23 -7.72 8.60 -3.49
C VAL A 23 -8.49 9.86 -3.83
N HIS A 24 -8.27 10.91 -3.06
CA HIS A 24 -8.87 12.22 -3.28
C HIS A 24 -7.85 13.33 -3.11
N SER A 25 -8.18 14.53 -3.59
CA SER A 25 -7.27 15.68 -3.55
C SER A 25 -7.98 16.92 -3.01
N GLU A 26 -7.31 17.64 -2.13
CA GLU A 26 -7.75 18.93 -1.60
C GLU A 26 -6.56 19.89 -1.56
N ASN A 27 -6.70 21.10 -2.11
CA ASN A 27 -5.64 22.12 -2.08
C ASN A 27 -4.26 21.64 -2.56
N LYS A 28 -4.23 20.84 -3.65
CA LYS A 28 -3.02 20.20 -4.22
C LYS A 28 -2.34 19.14 -3.33
N ILE A 29 -2.97 18.76 -2.22
CA ILE A 29 -2.57 17.64 -1.37
C ILE A 29 -3.43 16.44 -1.76
N PHE A 30 -2.79 15.31 -1.99
CA PHE A 30 -3.47 14.03 -2.17
C PHE A 30 -3.61 13.30 -0.84
N TYR A 31 -4.74 12.63 -0.69
CA TYR A 31 -5.09 11.79 0.43
C TYR A 31 -5.33 10.38 -0.12
N ILE A 32 -4.68 9.39 0.50
CA ILE A 32 -4.81 7.97 0.17
C ILE A 32 -5.34 7.27 1.40
N ASP A 33 -6.60 6.83 1.35
CA ASP A 33 -7.26 6.15 2.45
C ASP A 33 -7.48 4.68 2.12
N PHE A 34 -7.14 3.79 3.04
CA PHE A 34 -7.35 2.36 2.89
C PHE A 34 -7.41 1.65 4.25
N LYS A 35 -7.95 0.43 4.25
CA LYS A 35 -7.96 -0.43 5.43
C LYS A 35 -6.78 -1.41 5.39
N TYR A 36 -6.05 -1.54 6.49
CA TYR A 36 -4.96 -2.49 6.64
C TYR A 36 -4.98 -3.10 8.04
N ASN A 37 -4.97 -4.44 8.13
CA ASN A 37 -5.05 -5.19 9.39
C ASN A 37 -6.16 -4.70 10.34
N GLY A 38 -7.36 -4.47 9.79
CA GLY A 38 -8.51 -4.00 10.56
C GLY A 38 -8.54 -2.50 10.86
N LYS A 39 -7.45 -1.77 10.62
CA LYS A 39 -7.33 -0.34 10.91
C LYS A 39 -7.50 0.51 9.66
N ASN A 40 -8.09 1.70 9.84
CA ASN A 40 -8.17 2.71 8.79
C ASN A 40 -6.85 3.50 8.77
N ILE A 41 -6.23 3.59 7.60
CA ILE A 41 -4.99 4.31 7.35
C ILE A 41 -5.29 5.45 6.39
N SER A 42 -4.74 6.63 6.67
CA SER A 42 -4.81 7.80 5.80
C SER A 42 -3.40 8.35 5.60
N ILE A 43 -2.99 8.51 4.34
CA ILE A 43 -1.68 9.04 3.96
C ILE A 43 -1.89 10.36 3.23
N LYS A 44 -1.28 11.43 3.74
CA LYS A 44 -1.20 12.72 3.04
C LYS A 44 0.08 12.77 2.21
N THR A 45 -0.01 13.19 0.95
CA THR A 45 1.15 13.30 0.08
C THR A 45 0.98 14.39 -0.98
N TYR A 46 2.09 14.95 -1.44
CA TYR A 46 2.13 15.84 -2.59
C TYR A 46 2.51 15.09 -3.88
N ASN A 47 2.95 13.83 -3.77
CA ASN A 47 3.44 13.03 -4.89
C ASN A 47 2.96 11.58 -4.75
N LEU A 48 1.91 11.22 -5.52
CA LEU A 48 1.33 9.89 -5.51
C LEU A 48 2.33 8.81 -5.94
N ASP A 49 3.10 9.05 -7.00
CA ASP A 49 4.03 8.06 -7.55
C ASP A 49 5.11 7.69 -6.54
N TYR A 50 5.71 8.68 -5.89
CA TYR A 50 6.69 8.47 -4.84
C TYR A 50 6.09 7.69 -3.66
N THR A 51 4.89 8.08 -3.21
CA THR A 51 4.22 7.42 -2.09
C THR A 51 3.87 5.96 -2.40
N PHE A 52 3.33 5.67 -3.58
CA PHE A 52 3.02 4.29 -3.94
C PHE A 52 4.28 3.42 -4.12
N ARG A 53 5.37 4.00 -4.66
CA ARG A 53 6.68 3.31 -4.71
C ARG A 53 7.24 3.03 -3.30
N TYR A 54 7.07 3.96 -2.37
CA TYR A 54 7.44 3.75 -0.97
C TYR A 54 6.63 2.61 -0.34
N LEU A 55 5.32 2.59 -0.56
CA LEU A 55 4.45 1.51 -0.08
C LEU A 55 4.86 0.14 -0.66
N GLU A 56 5.20 0.07 -1.94
CA GLU A 56 5.72 -1.16 -2.56
C GLU A 56 6.95 -1.68 -1.83
N ILE A 57 7.94 -0.81 -1.59
CA ILE A 57 9.17 -1.17 -0.87
C ILE A 57 8.87 -1.59 0.58
N LEU A 58 7.92 -0.91 1.25
CA LEU A 58 7.53 -1.21 2.62
C LEU A 58 6.90 -2.61 2.72
N PHE A 59 5.93 -2.93 1.85
CA PHE A 59 5.29 -4.24 1.84
C PHE A 59 6.28 -5.35 1.47
N ASP A 60 7.15 -5.14 0.47
CA ASP A 60 8.19 -6.10 0.12
C ASP A 60 9.12 -6.40 1.30
N LYS A 61 9.47 -5.39 2.12
CA LYS A 61 10.29 -5.58 3.33
C LYS A 61 9.55 -6.35 4.42
N ILE A 62 8.27 -6.06 4.62
CA ILE A 62 7.44 -6.76 5.61
C ILE A 62 7.34 -8.25 5.25
N ILE A 63 7.09 -8.57 3.98
CA ILE A 63 7.02 -9.94 3.48
C ILE A 63 8.33 -10.69 3.70
N LYS A 64 9.47 -10.11 3.26
CA LYS A 64 10.80 -10.73 3.46
C LYS A 64 11.11 -11.00 4.93
N LYS A 65 10.70 -10.09 5.83
CA LYS A 65 10.87 -10.28 7.27
C LYS A 65 10.01 -11.41 7.82
N GLN A 66 8.82 -11.61 7.28
CA GLN A 66 7.92 -12.70 7.66
C GLN A 66 8.50 -14.05 7.20
N GLU A 67 8.90 -14.15 5.92
CA GLU A 67 9.51 -15.36 5.34
C GLU A 67 10.75 -15.83 6.14
N ASN A 68 11.63 -14.90 6.52
CA ASN A 68 12.81 -15.24 7.32
C ASN A 68 12.48 -15.74 8.73
N LYS A 69 11.38 -15.28 9.33
CA LYS A 69 10.95 -15.77 10.65
C LYS A 69 10.36 -17.18 10.57
N ASP A 70 9.58 -17.44 9.52
CA ASP A 70 8.96 -18.75 9.33
C ASP A 70 10.02 -19.84 9.07
N ILE A 71 11.12 -19.50 8.36
CA ILE A 71 12.28 -20.39 8.18
C ILE A 71 12.98 -20.69 9.53
N GLN A 72 13.19 -19.68 10.38
CA GLN A 72 13.84 -19.85 11.69
C GLN A 72 13.01 -20.67 12.69
N LEU A 73 11.68 -20.66 12.56
CA LEU A 73 10.77 -21.46 13.40
C LEU A 73 10.65 -22.91 12.93
N ALA A 74 11.01 -23.20 11.68
CA ALA A 74 10.96 -24.53 11.07
C ALA A 74 12.29 -25.31 11.17
N SER A 75 13.35 -24.68 11.68
CA SER A 75 14.70 -25.24 11.89
C SER A 75 15.00 -25.50 13.36
#